data_AF-A0A6G8U1Y7-F1
#
_entry.id   AF-A0A6G8U1Y7-F1
#
_cell.length_a   1.000
_cell.length_b   1.000
_cell.length_c   1.000
_cell.angle_alpha   90.00
_cell.angle_beta   90.00
_cell.angle_gamma   90.00
#
_symmetry.space_group_name_H-M   'P 1'
#
loop_
_entity.id
_entity.type
_entity.pdbx_description
1 polymer ?
#
loop_
_entity_poly.entity_id
_entity_poly.type
_entity_poly.pdbx_seq_one_letter_code
_entity_poly.pdbx_strand_id
1 'polypeptide(L)'
;MAKASRSPWKRQNPRKRAGKASKHLSPAQKSAAKARARRAGRRYPNLADNMRMAAKKTSKSKSSKAKASKTKKSAKKKSAKKARKRTAKKAAKASRKRRATAQEKDPRGGLTAAGRKAFARKQGARLRPGVTKKESDMTLQEMRRKGSWAVRFYGRAKLPPLVDAKGQPTRHALSAHAWGEPVPKTVAAARRIAAKGERLLARYRRAKAK
;
A
#
# COMPACT_ATOMS: atom_id res chain seq x y z
N MET A 1 33.90 -41.65 14.67
CA MET A 1 32.43 -41.78 14.79
C MET A 1 31.75 -41.25 13.52
N ALA A 2 31.04 -42.09 12.77
CA ALA A 2 30.33 -41.66 11.56
C ALA A 2 29.09 -40.82 11.91
N LYS A 3 28.90 -39.67 11.26
CA LYS A 3 27.73 -38.79 11.45
C LYS A 3 26.47 -39.47 10.91
N ALA A 4 25.43 -39.57 11.75
CA ALA A 4 24.11 -40.05 11.35
C ALA A 4 23.55 -39.26 10.15
N SER A 5 22.93 -39.97 9.20
CA SER A 5 22.40 -39.34 7.98
C SER A 5 21.23 -38.40 8.31
N ARG A 6 21.24 -37.18 7.75
CA ARG A 6 20.14 -36.23 7.94
C ARG A 6 18.91 -36.65 7.15
N SER A 7 17.75 -36.64 7.79
CA SER A 7 16.46 -36.85 7.15
C SER A 7 16.28 -35.93 5.94
N PRO A 8 15.63 -36.37 4.85
CA PRO A 8 15.54 -35.62 3.59
C PRO A 8 15.04 -34.18 3.72
N TRP A 9 14.08 -33.92 4.62
CA TRP A 9 13.52 -32.58 4.88
C TRP A 9 14.43 -31.66 5.72
N LYS A 10 15.48 -32.20 6.34
CA LYS A 10 16.52 -31.42 7.04
C LYS A 10 17.71 -31.08 6.13
N ARG A 11 17.66 -31.48 4.85
CA ARG A 11 18.71 -31.18 3.87
C ARG A 11 18.52 -29.78 3.30
N GLN A 12 19.62 -29.06 3.11
CA GLN A 12 19.59 -27.75 2.45
C GLN A 12 19.15 -27.90 0.99
N ASN A 13 18.53 -26.85 0.45
CA ASN A 13 18.15 -26.82 -0.96
C ASN A 13 19.39 -27.11 -1.84
N PRO A 14 19.36 -28.11 -2.73
CA PRO A 14 20.52 -28.52 -3.52
C PRO A 14 21.10 -27.40 -4.39
N ARG A 15 20.26 -26.44 -4.83
CA ARG A 15 20.74 -25.25 -5.55
C ARG A 15 21.53 -24.34 -4.63
N LYS A 16 21.07 -24.13 -3.39
CA LYS A 16 21.82 -23.36 -2.39
C LYS A 16 23.13 -24.05 -2.04
N ARG A 17 23.12 -25.38 -1.88
CA ARG A 17 24.35 -26.18 -1.65
C ARG A 17 25.35 -26.02 -2.79
N ALA A 18 24.87 -25.93 -4.03
CA ALA A 18 25.70 -25.70 -5.22
C ALA A 18 26.02 -24.21 -5.49
N GLY A 19 25.77 -23.30 -4.54
CA GLY A 19 26.01 -21.85 -4.70
C GLY A 19 25.10 -21.15 -5.73
N LYS A 20 24.06 -21.83 -6.24
CA LYS A 20 23.15 -21.31 -7.26
C LYS A 20 21.93 -20.63 -6.62
N ALA A 21 21.67 -19.39 -7.01
CA ALA A 21 20.46 -18.66 -6.61
C ALA A 21 19.17 -19.36 -7.06
N SER A 22 18.08 -19.19 -6.31
CA SER A 22 16.75 -19.65 -6.72
C SER A 22 16.25 -18.88 -7.93
N LYS A 23 15.71 -19.57 -8.94
CA LYS A 23 15.16 -18.96 -10.14
C LYS A 23 13.68 -18.66 -9.93
N HIS A 24 13.34 -17.40 -9.77
CA HIS A 24 11.95 -16.94 -9.75
C HIS A 24 11.58 -16.30 -11.10
N LEU A 25 10.30 -16.36 -11.46
CA LEU A 25 9.78 -15.62 -12.61
C LEU A 25 10.00 -14.11 -12.39
N SER A 26 10.58 -13.45 -13.39
CA SER A 26 10.72 -11.99 -13.40
C SER A 26 9.33 -11.32 -13.39
N PRO A 27 9.22 -10.06 -12.94
CA PRO A 27 7.95 -9.33 -12.98
C PRO A 27 7.31 -9.28 -14.38
N ALA A 28 8.13 -9.20 -15.43
CA ALA A 28 7.70 -9.24 -16.82
C ALA A 28 7.16 -10.62 -17.22
N GLN A 29 7.79 -11.70 -16.75
CA GLN A 29 7.30 -13.05 -16.99
C GLN A 29 5.96 -13.30 -16.27
N LYS A 30 5.81 -12.81 -15.03
CA LYS A 30 4.55 -12.90 -14.27
C LYS A 30 3.40 -12.14 -14.95
N SER A 31 3.67 -10.95 -15.50
CA SER A 31 2.65 -10.17 -16.20
C SER A 31 2.17 -10.84 -17.48
N ALA A 32 3.10 -11.44 -18.25
CA ALA A 32 2.77 -12.20 -19.44
C ALA A 32 2.05 -13.53 -19.13
N ALA A 33 2.41 -14.22 -18.04
CA ALA A 33 1.67 -15.40 -17.55
C ALA A 33 0.21 -15.02 -17.22
N LYS A 34 0.02 -13.93 -16.46
CA LYS A 34 -1.33 -13.41 -16.12
C LYS A 34 -2.14 -13.02 -17.36
N ALA A 35 -1.50 -12.40 -18.35
CA ALA A 35 -2.18 -12.02 -19.60
C ALA A 35 -2.65 -13.26 -20.39
N ARG A 36 -1.83 -14.31 -20.42
CA ARG A 36 -2.19 -15.57 -21.09
C ARG A 36 -3.32 -16.30 -20.38
N ALA A 37 -3.25 -16.42 -19.05
CA ALA A 37 -4.31 -17.01 -18.24
C ALA A 37 -5.66 -16.35 -18.54
N ARG A 38 -5.68 -15.00 -18.55
CA ARG A 38 -6.88 -14.22 -18.90
C ARG A 38 -7.38 -14.48 -20.33
N ARG A 39 -6.48 -14.56 -21.32
CA ARG A 39 -6.86 -14.84 -22.71
C ARG A 39 -7.46 -16.23 -22.86
N ALA A 40 -6.96 -17.19 -22.09
CA ALA A 40 -7.44 -18.56 -22.10
C ALA A 40 -8.62 -18.81 -21.13
N GLY A 41 -9.17 -17.77 -20.48
CA GLY A 41 -10.23 -17.91 -19.48
C GLY A 41 -9.81 -18.64 -18.18
N ARG A 42 -8.52 -18.87 -17.96
CA ARG A 42 -7.99 -19.60 -16.81
C ARG A 42 -7.73 -18.66 -15.63
N ARG A 43 -8.04 -19.11 -14.41
CA ARG A 43 -7.73 -18.37 -13.17
C ARG A 43 -6.21 -18.27 -13.00
N TYR A 44 -5.75 -17.12 -12.47
CA TYR A 44 -4.35 -16.86 -12.13
C TYR A 44 -4.25 -16.50 -10.64
N PRO A 45 -3.25 -16.98 -9.89
CA PRO A 45 -2.03 -17.71 -10.31
C PRO A 45 -2.26 -19.17 -10.69
N ASN A 46 -1.56 -19.65 -11.73
CA ASN A 46 -1.59 -21.07 -12.14
C ASN A 46 -0.19 -21.57 -12.54
N LEU A 47 0.02 -22.89 -12.48
CA LEU A 47 1.31 -23.52 -12.79
C LEU A 47 1.60 -23.53 -14.29
N ALA A 48 0.62 -23.86 -15.13
CA ALA A 48 0.81 -24.02 -16.58
C ALA A 48 1.37 -22.76 -17.27
N ASP A 49 0.83 -21.58 -16.96
CA ASP A 49 1.31 -20.33 -17.54
C ASP A 49 2.63 -19.88 -16.91
N ASN A 50 2.83 -20.16 -15.62
CA ASN A 50 4.10 -19.90 -14.94
C ASN A 50 5.24 -20.78 -15.52
N MET A 51 5.00 -22.07 -15.74
CA MET A 51 5.97 -23.00 -16.35
C MET A 51 6.32 -22.58 -17.77
N ARG A 52 5.33 -22.22 -18.59
CA ARG A 52 5.61 -21.77 -19.96
C ARG A 52 6.45 -20.50 -19.99
N MET A 53 6.19 -19.56 -19.10
CA MET A 53 7.00 -18.34 -19.00
C MET A 53 8.40 -18.59 -18.40
N ALA A 54 8.55 -19.62 -17.58
CA ALA A 54 9.84 -20.06 -17.03
C ALA A 54 10.70 -20.81 -18.07
N ALA A 55 10.06 -21.58 -18.96
CA ALA A 55 10.70 -22.31 -20.06
C ALA A 55 11.13 -21.39 -21.21
N LYS A 56 10.54 -20.19 -21.33
CA LYS A 56 10.91 -19.22 -22.36
C LYS A 56 12.34 -18.72 -22.11
N LYS A 57 13.33 -19.35 -22.75
CA LYS A 57 14.69 -18.82 -22.87
C LYS A 57 14.58 -17.43 -23.52
N THR A 58 15.30 -16.45 -22.99
CA THR A 58 15.45 -15.14 -23.64
C THR A 58 16.20 -15.36 -24.95
N SER A 59 15.48 -15.65 -26.04
CA SER A 59 16.06 -15.51 -27.37
C SER A 59 16.36 -14.02 -27.54
N LYS A 60 17.63 -13.66 -27.34
CA LYS A 60 18.17 -12.38 -27.76
C LYS A 60 17.93 -12.32 -29.26
N SER A 61 17.07 -11.38 -29.66
CA SER A 61 16.67 -11.03 -31.02
C SER A 61 17.70 -11.44 -32.10
N LYS A 62 17.41 -12.53 -32.83
CA LYS A 62 17.85 -12.72 -34.22
C LYS A 62 16.58 -12.60 -35.06
N SER A 63 16.23 -11.38 -35.45
CA SER A 63 15.24 -11.08 -36.49
C SER A 63 15.29 -9.58 -36.76
N SER A 64 16.16 -9.19 -37.71
CA SER A 64 15.96 -8.15 -38.72
C SER A 64 17.32 -7.68 -39.26
N LYS A 65 17.96 -8.53 -40.08
CA LYS A 65 18.92 -8.07 -41.09
C LYS A 65 18.37 -8.48 -42.44
N ALA A 66 17.59 -7.59 -43.06
CA ALA A 66 17.29 -7.64 -44.49
C ALA A 66 17.01 -6.23 -45.00
N LYS A 67 17.98 -5.77 -45.79
CA LYS A 67 18.02 -4.71 -46.81
C LYS A 67 17.57 -3.28 -46.50
N ALA A 68 18.44 -2.39 -46.96
CA ALA A 68 18.37 -0.95 -46.93
C ALA A 68 17.28 -0.40 -47.84
N SER A 69 16.68 0.71 -47.43
CA SER A 69 16.55 1.85 -48.32
C SER A 69 16.73 3.12 -47.49
N LYS A 70 17.72 3.91 -47.92
CA LYS A 70 17.89 5.30 -47.51
C LYS A 70 16.57 6.00 -47.82
N THR A 71 16.00 6.69 -46.81
CA THR A 71 15.16 7.92 -46.86
C THR A 71 14.30 7.94 -45.59
N LYS A 72 14.06 9.14 -45.01
CA LYS A 72 13.26 9.43 -43.78
C LYS A 72 14.02 9.43 -42.45
N LYS A 73 15.04 10.29 -42.35
CA LYS A 73 15.62 10.74 -41.05
C LYS A 73 14.70 11.70 -40.27
N SER A 74 13.50 12.06 -40.76
CA SER A 74 12.58 13.02 -40.13
C SER A 74 11.34 12.42 -39.44
N ALA A 75 10.99 11.14 -39.65
CA ALA A 75 9.77 10.55 -39.08
C ALA A 75 9.98 9.80 -37.73
N LYS A 76 11.21 9.35 -37.43
CA LYS A 76 11.51 8.50 -36.26
C LYS A 76 11.58 9.29 -34.93
N LYS A 77 11.84 10.60 -34.99
CA LYS A 77 11.83 11.49 -33.80
C LYS A 77 10.40 11.82 -33.32
N LYS A 78 9.41 11.84 -34.22
CA LYS A 78 7.98 12.08 -33.88
C LYS A 78 7.31 10.85 -33.25
N SER A 79 7.65 9.63 -33.69
CA SER A 79 7.07 8.38 -33.16
C SER A 79 7.59 8.01 -31.76
N ALA A 80 8.87 8.23 -31.47
CA ALA A 80 9.45 8.04 -30.14
C ALA A 80 8.91 9.06 -29.12
N LYS A 81 8.68 10.32 -29.53
CA LYS A 81 8.06 11.36 -28.70
C LYS A 81 6.58 11.05 -28.42
N LYS A 82 5.84 10.51 -29.40
CA LYS A 82 4.45 10.03 -29.24
C LYS A 82 4.36 8.79 -28.33
N ALA A 83 5.31 7.85 -28.42
CA ALA A 83 5.38 6.68 -27.54
C ALA A 83 5.76 7.06 -26.09
N ARG A 84 6.75 7.94 -25.89
CA ARG A 84 7.13 8.49 -24.56
C ARG A 84 5.99 9.33 -23.94
N LYS A 85 5.28 10.14 -24.74
CA LYS A 85 4.08 10.87 -24.27
C LYS A 85 2.95 9.92 -23.88
N ARG A 86 2.75 8.80 -24.58
CA ARG A 86 1.75 7.77 -24.23
C ARG A 86 2.12 6.98 -22.98
N THR A 87 3.38 6.62 -22.77
CA THR A 87 3.82 5.94 -21.53
C THR A 87 3.78 6.88 -20.33
N ALA A 88 4.22 8.13 -20.47
CA ALA A 88 4.09 9.16 -19.44
C ALA A 88 2.63 9.46 -19.09
N LYS A 89 1.74 9.58 -20.08
CA LYS A 89 0.30 9.79 -19.87
C LYS A 89 -0.37 8.57 -19.20
N LYS A 90 0.10 7.34 -19.47
CA LYS A 90 -0.38 6.11 -18.82
C LYS A 90 0.12 5.99 -17.37
N ALA A 91 1.37 6.38 -17.10
CA ALA A 91 1.92 6.46 -15.75
C ALA A 91 1.23 7.56 -14.91
N ALA A 92 0.99 8.74 -15.50
CA ALA A 92 0.24 9.82 -14.88
C ALA A 92 -1.25 9.46 -14.63
N LYS A 93 -1.88 8.72 -15.54
CA LYS A 93 -3.25 8.20 -15.32
C LYS A 93 -3.28 7.14 -14.21
N ALA A 94 -2.25 6.30 -14.11
CA ALA A 94 -2.12 5.31 -13.03
C ALA A 94 -1.85 5.97 -11.67
N SER A 95 -1.03 7.03 -11.60
CA SER A 95 -0.81 7.80 -10.37
C SER A 95 -2.04 8.61 -9.95
N ARG A 96 -2.78 9.19 -10.90
CA ARG A 96 -4.07 9.87 -10.64
C ARG A 96 -5.14 8.90 -10.11
N LYS A 97 -5.16 7.65 -10.61
CA LYS A 97 -6.05 6.59 -10.08
C LYS A 97 -5.65 6.10 -8.67
N ARG A 98 -4.40 6.33 -8.25
CA ARG A 98 -3.89 5.99 -6.91
C ARG A 98 -4.18 7.08 -5.86
N ARG A 99 -4.34 8.34 -6.26
CA ARG A 99 -4.70 9.42 -5.34
C ARG A 99 -6.18 9.31 -4.98
N ALA A 100 -6.49 9.39 -3.69
CA ALA A 100 -7.86 9.47 -3.21
C ALA A 100 -8.53 10.74 -3.76
N THR A 101 -9.73 10.59 -4.34
CA THR A 101 -10.51 11.71 -4.87
C THR A 101 -11.04 12.59 -3.73
N ALA A 102 -11.50 13.80 -4.04
CA ALA A 102 -12.16 14.67 -3.05
C ALA A 102 -13.34 13.94 -2.37
N GLN A 103 -14.09 13.12 -3.10
CA GLN A 103 -15.19 12.31 -2.58
C GLN A 103 -14.75 11.21 -1.58
N GLU A 104 -13.51 10.72 -1.66
CA GLU A 104 -12.97 9.73 -0.72
C GLU A 104 -12.53 10.37 0.62
N LYS A 105 -12.40 11.70 0.66
CA LYS A 105 -11.76 12.45 1.73
C LYS A 105 -12.76 13.42 2.36
N ASP A 106 -13.00 13.31 3.65
CA ASP A 106 -13.95 14.20 4.33
C ASP A 106 -13.28 15.58 4.59
N PRO A 107 -13.94 16.70 4.23
CA PRO A 107 -13.44 18.05 4.52
C PRO A 107 -13.31 18.32 6.03
N ARG A 108 -14.17 17.73 6.87
CA ARG A 108 -14.10 17.85 8.34
C ARG A 108 -13.06 16.93 8.96
N GLY A 109 -12.36 16.12 8.15
CA GLY A 109 -11.26 15.25 8.55
C GLY A 109 -11.57 13.75 8.42
N GLY A 110 -10.51 12.95 8.27
CA GLY A 110 -10.65 11.50 8.11
C GLY A 110 -11.05 11.04 6.70
N LEU A 111 -11.69 9.86 6.61
CA LEU A 111 -12.16 9.22 5.38
C LEU A 111 -13.69 9.10 5.40
N THR A 112 -14.32 9.47 4.29
CA THR A 112 -15.76 9.26 4.07
C THR A 112 -16.10 7.76 4.03
N ALA A 113 -17.38 7.40 4.11
CA ALA A 113 -17.80 6.01 3.94
C ALA A 113 -17.37 5.45 2.56
N ALA A 114 -17.50 6.27 1.51
CA ALA A 114 -16.99 5.97 0.18
C ALA A 114 -15.46 5.79 0.18
N GLY A 115 -14.73 6.66 0.88
CA GLY A 115 -13.29 6.55 1.07
C GLY A 115 -12.85 5.25 1.75
N ARG A 116 -13.55 4.82 2.80
CA ARG A 116 -13.29 3.54 3.47
C ARG A 116 -13.61 2.35 2.56
N LYS A 117 -14.70 2.41 1.79
CA LYS A 117 -15.03 1.37 0.78
C LYS A 117 -13.98 1.31 -0.33
N ALA A 118 -13.51 2.46 -0.81
CA ALA A 118 -12.43 2.54 -1.79
C ALA A 118 -11.12 1.97 -1.23
N PHE A 119 -10.80 2.27 0.04
CA PHE A 119 -9.65 1.69 0.73
C PHE A 119 -9.77 0.17 0.85
N ALA A 120 -10.92 -0.35 1.27
CA ALA A 120 -11.17 -1.79 1.33
C ALA A 120 -11.02 -2.48 -0.04
N ARG A 121 -11.50 -1.84 -1.11
CA ARG A 121 -11.31 -2.35 -2.48
C ARG A 121 -9.85 -2.35 -2.93
N LYS A 122 -9.07 -1.34 -2.53
CA LYS A 122 -7.66 -1.17 -2.94
C LYS A 122 -6.71 -2.05 -2.13
N GLN A 123 -6.90 -2.10 -0.81
CA GLN A 123 -5.96 -2.70 0.15
C GLN A 123 -6.51 -3.97 0.83
N GLY A 124 -7.77 -4.32 0.63
CA GLY A 124 -8.41 -5.50 1.23
C GLY A 124 -8.83 -5.33 2.69
N ALA A 125 -8.42 -4.27 3.38
CA ALA A 125 -8.74 -4.05 4.79
C ALA A 125 -9.99 -3.18 4.99
N ARG A 126 -10.91 -3.62 5.85
CA ARG A 126 -12.12 -2.88 6.22
C ARG A 126 -11.82 -1.93 7.38
N LEU A 127 -11.53 -0.66 7.07
CA LEU A 127 -11.34 0.37 8.08
C LEU A 127 -12.66 0.66 8.81
N ARG A 128 -12.63 0.62 10.14
CA ARG A 128 -13.73 1.10 10.98
C ARG A 128 -13.70 2.63 11.08
N PRO A 129 -14.85 3.29 11.26
CA PRO A 129 -14.89 4.73 11.55
C PRO A 129 -14.20 5.04 12.90
N GLY A 130 -13.86 6.32 13.09
CA GLY A 130 -13.37 6.82 14.37
C GLY A 130 -14.44 6.67 15.45
N VAL A 131 -14.00 6.56 16.71
CA VAL A 131 -14.89 6.36 17.85
C VAL A 131 -15.35 7.73 18.37
N THR A 132 -16.60 8.11 18.10
CA THR A 132 -17.16 9.42 18.48
C THR A 132 -17.95 9.42 19.78
N LYS A 133 -18.18 8.25 20.38
CA LYS A 133 -18.93 8.09 21.63
C LYS A 133 -18.25 8.80 22.81
N LYS A 134 -19.03 9.15 23.84
CA LYS A 134 -18.52 9.64 25.12
C LYS A 134 -17.83 8.51 25.90
N GLU A 135 -16.97 8.86 26.86
CA GLU A 135 -16.18 7.87 27.61
C GLU A 135 -17.01 6.91 28.47
N SER A 136 -18.21 7.33 28.87
CA SER A 136 -19.20 6.50 29.58
C SER A 136 -19.74 5.39 28.70
N ASP A 137 -19.97 5.67 27.42
CA ASP A 137 -20.72 4.79 26.51
C ASP A 137 -19.78 3.94 25.62
N MET A 138 -18.46 4.10 25.81
CA MET A 138 -17.46 3.35 25.06
C MET A 138 -17.32 1.93 25.61
N THR A 139 -17.33 0.95 24.71
CA THR A 139 -16.88 -0.40 25.04
C THR A 139 -15.37 -0.43 25.31
N LEU A 140 -14.87 -1.44 26.03
CA LEU A 140 -13.44 -1.64 26.27
C LEU A 140 -12.61 -1.63 24.98
N GLN A 141 -13.14 -2.23 23.91
CA GLN A 141 -12.47 -2.25 22.61
C GLN A 141 -12.42 -0.85 21.97
N GLU A 142 -13.50 -0.07 22.10
CA GLU A 142 -13.55 1.32 21.61
C GLU A 142 -12.57 2.22 22.37
N MET A 143 -12.46 2.07 23.70
CA MET A 143 -11.45 2.76 24.52
C MET A 143 -10.03 2.44 24.02
N ARG A 144 -9.71 1.16 23.79
CA ARG A 144 -8.41 0.75 23.26
C ARG A 144 -8.13 1.38 21.90
N ARG A 145 -9.11 1.40 21.00
CA ARG A 145 -8.95 1.96 19.64
C ARG A 145 -8.74 3.47 19.69
N LYS A 146 -9.57 4.19 20.43
CA LYS A 146 -9.50 5.65 20.55
C LYS A 146 -8.23 6.07 21.28
N GLY A 147 -7.90 5.41 22.38
CA GLY A 147 -6.67 5.68 23.13
C GLY A 147 -5.41 5.42 22.31
N SER A 148 -5.32 4.28 21.65
CA SER A 148 -4.18 3.94 20.77
C SER A 148 -4.04 4.94 19.62
N TRP A 149 -5.15 5.34 18.99
CA TRP A 149 -5.12 6.36 17.95
C TRP A 149 -4.63 7.72 18.50
N ALA A 150 -5.18 8.20 19.61
CA ALA A 150 -4.85 9.50 20.18
C ALA A 150 -3.36 9.59 20.55
N VAL A 151 -2.82 8.56 21.23
CA VAL A 151 -1.40 8.49 21.60
C VAL A 151 -0.51 8.43 20.36
N ARG A 152 -0.87 7.65 19.34
CA ARG A 152 -0.06 7.55 18.11
C ARG A 152 -0.01 8.83 17.29
N PHE A 153 -1.15 9.52 17.18
CA PHE A 153 -1.26 10.71 16.34
C PHE A 153 -0.73 11.96 17.06
N TYR A 154 -1.08 12.13 18.34
CA TYR A 154 -0.80 13.36 19.09
C TYR A 154 0.20 13.19 20.23
N GLY A 155 0.57 11.97 20.61
CA GLY A 155 1.58 11.68 21.63
C GLY A 155 3.02 11.68 21.11
N ARG A 156 3.25 11.80 19.80
CA ARG A 156 4.60 11.83 19.21
C ARG A 156 5.44 13.01 19.72
N ALA A 157 6.76 12.84 19.85
CA ALA A 157 7.66 13.89 20.34
C ALA A 157 7.56 15.17 19.50
N LYS A 158 7.79 15.07 18.19
CA LYS A 158 7.64 16.19 17.24
C LYS A 158 6.29 16.10 16.54
N LEU A 159 5.37 17.04 16.78
CA LEU A 159 4.07 17.06 16.11
C LEU A 159 4.16 17.68 14.71
N PRO A 160 3.31 17.26 13.75
CA PRO A 160 3.21 17.97 12.49
C PRO A 160 2.42 19.27 12.71
N PRO A 161 2.52 20.25 11.80
CA PRO A 161 1.82 21.52 11.95
C PRO A 161 0.31 21.30 12.11
N LEU A 162 -0.26 21.93 13.13
CA LEU A 162 -1.69 21.81 13.47
C LEU A 162 -2.53 22.86 12.75
N VAL A 163 -1.93 24.00 12.46
CA VAL A 163 -2.48 25.06 11.62
C VAL A 163 -1.59 25.27 10.40
N ASP A 164 -2.19 25.69 9.29
CA ASP A 164 -1.46 26.12 8.11
C ASP A 164 -1.04 27.60 8.22
N ALA A 165 -0.39 28.11 7.18
CA ALA A 165 0.03 29.51 7.11
C ALA A 165 -1.15 30.52 7.13
N LYS A 166 -2.37 30.06 6.85
CA LYS A 166 -3.60 30.87 6.87
C LYS A 166 -4.35 30.75 8.21
N GLY A 167 -3.75 30.07 9.20
CA GLY A 167 -4.37 29.81 10.50
C GLY A 167 -5.48 28.74 10.47
N GLN A 168 -5.70 28.09 9.33
CA GLN A 168 -6.72 27.05 9.20
C GLN A 168 -6.19 25.70 9.73
N PRO A 169 -7.04 24.88 10.38
CA PRO A 169 -6.60 23.58 10.87
C PRO A 169 -6.10 22.69 9.74
N THR A 170 -4.91 22.10 9.91
CA THR A 170 -4.40 21.16 8.93
C THR A 170 -5.23 19.89 8.92
N ARG A 171 -5.09 19.11 7.85
CA ARG A 171 -5.73 17.79 7.75
C ARG A 171 -5.38 16.85 8.91
N HIS A 172 -4.21 17.01 9.50
CA HIS A 172 -3.84 16.26 10.69
C HIS A 172 -4.70 16.68 11.89
N ALA A 173 -4.82 17.98 12.16
CA ALA A 173 -5.69 18.48 13.22
C ALA A 173 -7.16 18.08 13.00
N LEU A 174 -7.67 18.20 11.77
CA LEU A 174 -9.03 17.78 11.41
C LEU A 174 -9.29 16.28 11.66
N SER A 175 -8.24 15.45 11.68
CA SER A 175 -8.40 14.03 12.02
C SER A 175 -8.91 13.83 13.45
N ALA A 176 -8.73 14.79 14.36
CA ALA A 176 -9.32 14.73 15.70
C ALA A 176 -10.85 14.71 15.67
N HIS A 177 -11.45 15.56 14.83
CA HIS A 177 -12.89 15.66 14.68
C HIS A 177 -13.51 14.35 14.19
N ALA A 178 -12.83 13.62 13.30
CA ALA A 178 -13.25 12.30 12.83
C ALA A 178 -13.30 11.23 13.94
N TRP A 179 -12.70 11.49 15.10
CA TRP A 179 -12.69 10.65 16.30
C TRP A 179 -13.47 11.29 17.47
N GLY A 180 -14.30 12.30 17.19
CA GLY A 180 -15.11 12.98 18.20
C GLY A 180 -14.29 13.74 19.24
N GLU A 181 -13.06 14.14 18.90
CA GLU A 181 -12.24 15.05 19.70
C GLU A 181 -12.26 16.45 19.06
N PRO A 182 -12.11 17.52 19.86
CA PRO A 182 -12.00 18.87 19.31
C PRO A 182 -10.77 19.01 18.43
N VAL A 183 -10.85 19.85 17.39
CA VAL A 183 -9.74 20.08 16.45
C VAL A 183 -8.63 20.87 17.16
N PRO A 184 -7.44 20.30 17.40
CA PRO A 184 -6.37 20.99 18.11
C PRO A 184 -5.71 22.02 17.20
N LYS A 185 -5.74 23.30 17.60
CA LYS A 185 -4.99 24.38 16.92
C LYS A 185 -3.60 24.58 17.53
N THR A 186 -3.43 24.26 18.81
CA THR A 186 -2.18 24.42 19.56
C THR A 186 -1.58 23.07 19.97
N VAL A 187 -0.27 23.06 20.21
CA VAL A 187 0.45 21.87 20.71
C VAL A 187 -0.15 21.41 22.03
N ALA A 188 -0.44 22.32 22.97
CA ALA A 188 -1.08 21.99 24.23
C ALA A 188 -2.43 21.28 24.05
N ALA A 189 -3.27 21.75 23.13
CA ALA A 189 -4.54 21.10 22.82
C ALA A 189 -4.35 19.68 22.27
N ALA A 190 -3.37 19.48 21.37
CA ALA A 190 -3.01 18.15 20.88
C ALA A 190 -2.51 17.22 22.00
N ARG A 191 -1.70 17.75 22.94
CA ARG A 191 -1.22 16.98 24.10
C ARG A 191 -2.35 16.56 25.03
N ARG A 192 -3.38 17.40 25.22
CA ARG A 192 -4.58 17.03 25.99
C ARG A 192 -5.30 15.82 25.37
N ILE A 193 -5.37 15.75 24.04
CA ILE A 193 -5.93 14.59 23.32
C ILE A 193 -5.09 13.34 23.59
N ALA A 194 -3.76 13.45 23.54
CA ALA A 194 -2.85 12.35 23.85
C ALA A 194 -3.02 11.85 25.29
N ALA A 195 -3.06 12.75 26.27
CA ALA A 195 -3.25 12.43 27.68
C ALA A 195 -4.63 11.78 27.95
N LYS A 196 -5.68 12.23 27.26
CA LYS A 196 -6.99 11.53 27.26
C LYS A 196 -6.86 10.11 26.71
N GLY A 197 -6.09 9.94 25.63
CA GLY A 197 -5.82 8.63 25.06
C GLY A 197 -5.09 7.68 26.00
N GLU A 198 -4.10 8.17 26.76
CA GLU A 198 -3.38 7.40 27.77
C GLU A 198 -4.31 6.95 28.90
N ARG A 199 -5.19 7.84 29.39
CA ARG A 199 -6.21 7.51 30.39
C ARG A 199 -7.15 6.39 29.90
N LEU A 200 -7.62 6.45 28.66
CA LEU A 200 -8.44 5.38 28.07
C LEU A 200 -7.70 4.04 27.99
N LEU A 201 -6.42 4.06 27.63
CA LEU A 201 -5.60 2.85 27.60
C LEU A 201 -5.33 2.29 29.00
N ALA A 202 -5.12 3.15 29.99
CA ALA A 202 -4.96 2.75 31.38
C ALA A 202 -6.24 2.07 31.90
N ARG A 203 -7.42 2.67 31.67
CA ARG A 203 -8.72 2.06 32.00
C ARG A 203 -8.91 0.71 31.31
N TYR A 204 -8.59 0.61 30.01
CA TYR A 204 -8.64 -0.65 29.27
C TYR A 204 -7.72 -1.72 29.88
N ARG A 205 -6.47 -1.37 30.23
CA ARG A 205 -5.51 -2.30 30.83
C ARG A 205 -5.97 -2.78 32.20
N ARG A 206 -6.47 -1.88 33.05
CA ARG A 206 -7.04 -2.21 34.36
C ARG A 206 -8.23 -3.17 34.24
N ALA A 207 -9.18 -2.85 33.36
CA ALA A 207 -10.37 -3.68 33.14
C ALA A 207 -10.05 -5.06 32.52
N LYS A 208 -8.91 -5.21 31.85
CA LYS A 208 -8.46 -6.49 31.27
C LYS A 208 -7.58 -7.31 32.23
N ALA A 209 -7.09 -6.68 33.30
CA ALA A 209 -6.27 -7.33 34.32
C ALA A 209 -7.11 -7.85 35.50
N LYS A 210 -8.35 -7.35 35.62
CA LYS A 210 -9.41 -7.92 36.44
C LYS A 210 -10.04 -9.10 35.71
#